data_AF-A0A2P8WFT0-F1
#
_entry.id   AF-A0A2P8WFT0-F1
#
_cell.length_a   1.000
_cell.length_b   1.000
_cell.length_c   1.000
_cell.angle_alpha   90.00
_cell.angle_beta   90.00
_cell.angle_gamma   90.00
#
_symmetry.space_group_name_H-M   'P 1'
#
loop_
_entity.id
_entity.type
_entity.pdbx_description
1 polymer ?
#
loop_
_entity_poly.entity_id
_entity_poly.type
_entity_poly.pdbx_seq_one_letter_code
_entity_poly.pdbx_strand_id
1 'polypeptide(L)'
;SQAEIATAAQMIRSCDRVVFAWAMGITQQANGVDNVLAIANTALMTGNVGRPGAGLMPIRGHSNVQGFGSMGVSAHLKTPLREALEKLLDRPLTREPGYDAHALIQAADAGKIDALLCLGGNLYAASPDLTQAKRALGNIDTVIYLATKPNLGHFHGLAKQNTIIVPVYARFENPHRTTTESGNNFVRLNDPGHSHLNPRNVISEVEFLAELAHRLHGSNPIDWRQLQDTRYVRQLIAQTIPGYEKIGTIDDTQEEFTIAGRIFLEPKFPTPSGKAQMQIAPLPQLTLPTLEHFGLEPGHPAIVLALITGRSYAQHNTVVYKQSDRYRAMPHRHCILMNPADAAQAGFTEHQRISVRGEAGQLDQIEIIFGEVRQGAALMFYPEANRLMKAKVDPRSGTPAYKRAPVAAFSTGRV
;
A
#
# COMPACT_ATOMS: atom_id res chain seq x y z
N SER A 1 7.53 27.15 12.21
CA SER A 1 8.48 27.86 13.08
C SER A 1 8.55 27.16 14.44
N GLN A 2 9.54 27.47 15.30
CA GLN A 2 9.58 26.91 16.66
C GLN A 2 8.32 27.26 17.47
N ALA A 3 7.79 28.47 17.28
CA ALA A 3 6.55 28.92 17.91
C ALA A 3 5.36 28.04 17.52
N GLU A 4 5.18 27.71 16.24
CA GLU A 4 4.09 26.84 15.78
C GLU A 4 4.19 25.42 16.38
N ILE A 5 5.40 24.87 16.48
CA ILE A 5 5.65 23.56 17.11
C ILE A 5 5.26 23.61 18.60
N ALA A 6 5.68 24.66 19.31
CA ALA A 6 5.34 24.84 20.72
C ALA A 6 3.83 24.99 20.93
N THR A 7 3.14 25.73 20.06
CA THR A 7 1.68 25.86 20.08
C THR A 7 1.00 24.51 19.89
N ALA A 8 1.41 23.71 18.89
CA ALA A 8 0.86 22.38 18.67
C ALA A 8 1.08 21.45 19.88
N ALA A 9 2.27 21.48 20.48
CA ALA A 9 2.56 20.71 21.69
C ALA A 9 1.69 21.15 22.87
N GLN A 10 1.47 22.45 23.04
CA GLN A 10 0.60 22.99 24.08
C GLN A 10 -0.86 22.58 23.87
N MET A 11 -1.36 22.58 22.62
CA MET A 11 -2.70 22.10 22.28
C MET A 11 -2.87 20.62 22.63
N ILE A 12 -1.93 19.77 22.23
CA ILE A 12 -1.97 18.33 22.55
C ILE A 12 -1.98 18.12 24.06
N ARG A 13 -1.17 18.88 24.81
CA ARG A 13 -1.10 18.82 26.27
C ARG A 13 -2.41 19.25 26.94
N SER A 14 -3.06 20.31 26.44
CA SER A 14 -4.23 20.90 27.08
C SER A 14 -5.53 20.15 26.77
N CYS A 15 -5.55 19.31 25.75
CA CYS A 15 -6.74 18.55 25.36
C CYS A 15 -6.90 17.28 26.19
N ASP A 16 -8.08 17.10 26.78
CA ASP A 16 -8.40 15.90 27.54
C ASP A 16 -8.44 14.64 26.69
N ARG A 17 -8.63 14.73 25.37
CA ARG A 17 -8.82 13.59 24.47
C ARG A 17 -8.18 13.90 23.12
N VAL A 18 -7.12 13.16 22.76
CA VAL A 18 -6.40 13.35 21.50
C VAL A 18 -6.27 12.01 20.76
N VAL A 19 -6.70 11.99 19.51
CA VAL A 19 -6.48 10.88 18.59
C VAL A 19 -5.42 11.27 17.57
N PHE A 20 -4.34 10.51 17.52
CA PHE A 20 -3.26 10.68 16.56
C PHE A 20 -3.58 9.85 15.32
N ALA A 21 -4.07 10.50 14.27
CA ALA A 21 -4.41 9.86 13.02
C ALA A 21 -3.31 10.08 11.97
N TRP A 22 -2.94 9.04 11.24
CA TRP A 22 -1.99 9.15 10.14
C TRP A 22 -2.31 8.22 8.98
N ALA A 23 -1.67 8.46 7.85
CA ALA A 23 -1.78 7.62 6.66
C ALA A 23 -0.41 7.51 5.97
N MET A 24 -0.41 7.41 4.65
CA MET A 24 0.79 7.17 3.84
C MET A 24 1.83 8.30 3.87
N GLY A 25 1.44 9.54 4.24
CA GLY A 25 2.40 10.65 4.40
C GLY A 25 3.47 10.39 5.47
N ILE A 26 3.15 9.54 6.44
CA ILE A 26 4.03 9.11 7.53
C ILE A 26 4.76 7.82 7.16
N THR A 27 4.04 6.82 6.62
CA THR A 27 4.59 5.47 6.43
C THR A 27 5.37 5.29 5.13
N GLN A 28 5.07 6.04 4.06
CA GLN A 28 5.78 5.94 2.77
C GLN A 28 6.96 6.92 2.69
N GLN A 29 7.82 6.84 3.69
CA GLN A 29 9.05 7.60 3.87
C GLN A 29 10.21 6.63 4.12
N ALA A 30 11.45 7.04 3.88
CA ALA A 30 12.63 6.21 4.15
C ALA A 30 12.85 5.94 5.66
N ASN A 31 12.22 6.74 6.52
CA ASN A 31 12.21 6.60 7.98
C ASN A 31 10.77 6.42 8.50
N GLY A 32 9.93 5.73 7.73
CA GLY A 32 8.51 5.56 8.02
C GLY A 32 8.22 4.93 9.38
N VAL A 33 9.02 3.94 9.81
CA VAL A 33 8.84 3.31 11.12
C VAL A 33 9.18 4.29 12.25
N ASP A 34 10.25 5.08 12.10
CA ASP A 34 10.64 6.07 13.11
C ASP A 34 9.60 7.19 13.24
N ASN A 35 8.97 7.59 12.13
CA ASN A 35 7.86 8.55 12.18
C ASN A 35 6.67 7.99 12.99
N VAL A 36 6.33 6.71 12.81
CA VAL A 36 5.25 6.07 13.59
C VAL A 36 5.64 5.96 15.07
N LEU A 37 6.89 5.62 15.38
CA LEU A 37 7.38 5.59 16.75
C LEU A 37 7.35 6.96 17.41
N ALA A 38 7.73 8.03 16.71
CA ALA A 38 7.66 9.39 17.24
C ALA A 38 6.23 9.80 17.61
N ILE A 39 5.25 9.46 16.76
CA ILE A 39 3.82 9.68 17.04
C ILE A 39 3.38 8.84 18.25
N ALA A 40 3.73 7.55 18.28
CA ALA A 40 3.38 6.65 19.38
C ALA A 40 3.96 7.12 20.71
N ASN A 41 5.23 7.54 20.74
CA ASN A 41 5.88 8.10 21.92
C ASN A 41 5.18 9.36 22.40
N THR A 42 4.77 10.25 21.49
CA THR A 42 4.04 11.48 21.87
C THR A 42 2.69 11.14 22.48
N ALA A 43 1.96 10.17 21.93
CA ALA A 43 0.71 9.71 22.51
C ALA A 43 0.91 9.10 23.90
N LEU A 44 1.98 8.30 24.09
CA LEU A 44 2.32 7.70 25.38
C LEU A 44 2.72 8.77 26.42
N MET A 45 3.61 9.70 26.05
CA MET A 45 4.06 10.79 26.92
C MET A 45 2.91 11.69 27.38
N THR A 46 1.89 11.84 26.54
CA THR A 46 0.71 12.70 26.82
C THR A 46 -0.46 11.93 27.41
N GLY A 47 -0.30 10.63 27.71
CA GLY A 47 -1.37 9.81 28.29
C GLY A 47 -2.55 9.58 27.35
N ASN A 48 -2.36 9.71 26.04
CA ASN A 48 -3.40 9.60 25.01
C ASN A 48 -3.47 8.18 24.41
N VAL A 49 -3.32 7.15 25.24
CA VAL A 49 -3.40 5.74 24.83
C VAL A 49 -4.16 4.93 25.89
N GLY A 50 -4.97 3.97 25.46
CA GLY A 50 -5.65 3.03 26.38
C GLY A 50 -6.78 3.67 27.17
N ARG A 51 -7.53 4.59 26.55
CA ARG A 51 -8.72 5.22 27.14
C ARG A 51 -9.68 5.73 26.07
N PRO A 52 -11.00 5.81 26.36
CA PRO A 52 -11.99 6.32 25.41
C PRO A 52 -11.67 7.72 24.89
N GLY A 53 -11.77 7.91 23.56
CA GLY A 53 -11.55 9.19 22.90
C GLY A 53 -10.08 9.58 22.70
N ALA A 54 -9.13 8.72 23.05
CA ALA A 54 -7.71 8.91 22.76
C ALA A 54 -7.12 7.67 22.09
N GLY A 55 -6.03 7.85 21.34
CA GLY A 55 -5.31 6.70 20.80
C GLY A 55 -4.57 6.98 19.50
N LEU A 56 -4.13 5.88 18.91
CA LEU A 56 -3.39 5.83 17.66
C LEU A 56 -4.30 5.27 16.57
N MET A 57 -4.50 6.04 15.49
CA MET A 57 -5.41 5.67 14.40
C MET A 57 -4.69 5.68 13.05
N PRO A 58 -4.00 4.59 12.67
CA PRO A 58 -3.50 4.43 11.31
C PRO A 58 -4.69 4.28 10.34
N ILE A 59 -4.94 5.30 9.52
CA ILE A 59 -5.97 5.28 8.48
C ILE A 59 -5.51 4.38 7.35
N ARG A 60 -6.16 3.22 7.24
CA ARG A 60 -5.92 2.22 6.21
C ARG A 60 -6.65 2.59 4.91
N GLY A 61 -6.01 2.31 3.78
CA GLY A 61 -6.52 2.74 2.46
C GLY A 61 -7.49 1.78 1.76
N HIS A 62 -7.16 0.49 1.70
CA HIS A 62 -7.99 -0.51 1.00
C HIS A 62 -9.07 -1.07 1.93
N SER A 63 -10.20 -1.48 1.36
CA SER A 63 -11.40 -1.92 2.09
C SER A 63 -11.17 -3.08 3.05
N ASN A 64 -10.21 -3.98 2.73
CA ASN A 64 -9.94 -5.18 3.53
C ASN A 64 -8.44 -5.39 3.83
N VAL A 65 -7.61 -4.34 3.75
CA VAL A 65 -6.16 -4.51 4.07
C VAL A 65 -5.94 -4.94 5.52
N GLN A 66 -6.86 -4.56 6.41
CA GLN A 66 -6.85 -5.01 7.80
C GLN A 66 -7.11 -6.52 7.87
N GLY A 67 -8.17 -7.00 7.21
CA GLY A 67 -8.50 -8.43 7.13
C GLY A 67 -7.41 -9.25 6.45
N PHE A 68 -6.79 -8.73 5.40
CA PHE A 68 -5.68 -9.38 4.69
C PHE A 68 -4.51 -9.70 5.63
N GLY A 69 -4.14 -8.75 6.49
CA GLY A 69 -3.12 -8.97 7.53
C GLY A 69 -3.59 -9.91 8.64
N SER A 70 -4.88 -9.87 9.01
CA SER A 70 -5.47 -10.80 9.97
C SER A 70 -5.42 -12.25 9.48
N MET A 71 -5.64 -12.48 8.18
CA MET A 71 -5.58 -13.79 7.54
C MET A 71 -4.15 -14.30 7.31
N GLY A 72 -3.13 -13.58 7.79
CA GLY A 72 -1.74 -14.00 7.68
C GLY A 72 -1.09 -13.77 6.31
N VAL A 73 -1.71 -12.98 5.43
CA VAL A 73 -1.10 -12.69 4.13
C VAL A 73 -0.01 -11.63 4.29
N SER A 74 1.18 -12.10 4.63
CA SER A 74 2.37 -11.32 4.92
C SER A 74 3.62 -12.13 4.57
N ALA A 75 4.72 -11.44 4.22
CA ALA A 75 6.04 -12.05 4.11
C ALA A 75 6.52 -12.70 5.42
N HIS A 76 5.96 -12.26 6.56
CA HIS A 76 6.27 -12.77 7.89
C HIS A 76 5.02 -13.31 8.58
N LEU A 77 4.92 -14.63 8.69
CA LEU A 77 3.82 -15.28 9.39
C LEU A 77 4.05 -15.24 10.91
N LYS A 78 3.04 -14.75 11.65
CA LYS A 78 3.10 -14.69 13.12
C LYS A 78 3.10 -16.09 13.72
N THR A 79 3.87 -16.29 14.79
CA THR A 79 4.03 -17.59 15.46
C THR A 79 2.71 -18.30 15.77
N PRO A 80 1.71 -17.67 16.42
CA PRO A 80 0.46 -18.37 16.75
C PRO A 80 -0.31 -18.88 15.52
N LEU A 81 -0.36 -18.08 14.45
CA LEU A 81 -1.02 -18.48 13.21
C LEU A 81 -0.24 -19.59 12.49
N ARG A 82 1.09 -19.51 12.48
CA ARG A 82 1.94 -20.55 11.93
C ARG A 82 1.72 -21.89 12.63
N GLU A 83 1.76 -21.91 13.96
CA GLU A 83 1.53 -23.13 14.76
C GLU A 83 0.13 -23.71 14.53
N ALA A 84 -0.89 -22.86 14.44
CA ALA A 84 -2.24 -23.30 14.11
C ALA A 84 -2.33 -23.93 12.71
N LEU A 85 -1.66 -23.34 11.71
CA LEU A 85 -1.60 -23.88 10.36
C LEU A 85 -0.76 -25.16 10.28
N GLU A 86 0.36 -25.27 11.01
CA GLU A 86 1.17 -26.49 11.08
C GLU A 86 0.39 -27.66 11.66
N LYS A 87 -0.41 -27.40 12.69
CA LYS A 87 -1.32 -28.39 13.27
C LYS A 87 -2.42 -28.79 12.28
N LEU A 88 -3.03 -27.83 11.59
CA LEU A 88 -4.07 -28.09 10.60
C LEU A 88 -3.54 -28.88 9.40
N LEU A 89 -2.31 -28.59 8.97
CA LEU A 89 -1.66 -29.22 7.83
C LEU A 89 -0.81 -30.44 8.19
N ASP A 90 -0.79 -30.85 9.45
CA ASP A 90 0.01 -31.97 9.97
C ASP A 90 1.46 -31.97 9.44
N ARG A 91 2.07 -30.78 9.32
CA ARG A 91 3.43 -30.63 8.78
C ARG A 91 4.07 -29.32 9.23
N PRO A 92 5.40 -29.26 9.34
CA PRO A 92 6.09 -28.00 9.59
C PRO A 92 5.99 -27.07 8.37
N LEU A 93 5.83 -25.77 8.63
CA LEU A 93 5.94 -24.70 7.63
C LEU A 93 7.36 -24.15 7.59
N THR A 94 7.78 -23.59 6.45
CA THR A 94 9.08 -22.91 6.38
C THR A 94 9.15 -21.75 7.37
N ARG A 95 10.33 -21.55 7.95
CA ARG A 95 10.64 -20.40 8.80
C ARG A 95 11.28 -19.27 8.00
N GLU A 96 11.67 -19.55 6.75
CA GLU A 96 12.23 -18.55 5.86
C GLU A 96 11.15 -17.50 5.52
N PRO A 97 11.46 -16.21 5.67
CA PRO A 97 10.52 -15.17 5.29
C PRO A 97 10.32 -15.16 3.77
N GLY A 98 9.07 -14.92 3.35
CA GLY A 98 8.77 -14.65 1.96
C GLY A 98 9.29 -13.27 1.53
N TYR A 99 9.06 -12.94 0.26
CA TYR A 99 9.36 -11.60 -0.25
C TYR A 99 8.20 -10.64 0.02
N ASP A 100 8.49 -9.46 0.56
CA ASP A 100 7.56 -8.33 0.43
C ASP A 100 7.53 -7.83 -1.02
N ALA A 101 6.63 -6.88 -1.33
CA ALA A 101 6.43 -6.43 -2.71
C ALA A 101 7.70 -5.83 -3.34
N HIS A 102 8.54 -5.13 -2.56
CA HIS A 102 9.78 -4.56 -3.09
C HIS A 102 10.85 -5.65 -3.25
N ALA A 103 11.02 -6.49 -2.23
CA ALA A 103 11.94 -7.61 -2.26
C ALA A 103 11.61 -8.61 -3.39
N LEU A 104 10.32 -8.78 -3.72
CA LEU A 104 9.86 -9.61 -4.83
C LEU A 104 10.35 -9.08 -6.18
N ILE A 105 10.25 -7.76 -6.39
CA ILE A 105 10.77 -7.12 -7.61
C ILE A 105 12.28 -7.31 -7.69
N GLN A 106 13.02 -7.11 -6.59
CA GLN A 106 14.48 -7.35 -6.58
C GLN A 106 14.84 -8.82 -6.84
N ALA A 107 14.11 -9.77 -6.25
CA ALA A 107 14.33 -11.20 -6.45
C ALA A 107 14.05 -11.62 -7.91
N ALA A 108 12.96 -11.13 -8.50
CA ALA A 108 12.64 -11.37 -9.90
C ALA A 108 13.68 -10.74 -10.85
N ASP A 109 14.14 -9.53 -10.53
CA ASP A 109 15.21 -8.85 -11.27
C ASP A 109 16.53 -9.63 -11.25
N ALA A 110 16.81 -10.30 -10.12
CA ALA A 110 17.95 -11.19 -9.96
C ALA A 110 17.73 -12.62 -10.50
N GLY A 111 16.59 -12.90 -11.16
CA GLY A 111 16.28 -14.21 -11.73
C GLY A 111 15.97 -15.31 -10.71
N LYS A 112 15.50 -14.95 -9.51
CA LYS A 112 15.18 -15.89 -8.43
C LYS A 112 13.72 -16.35 -8.40
N ILE A 113 12.91 -15.91 -9.36
CA ILE A 113 11.46 -16.16 -9.41
C ILE A 113 11.10 -16.74 -10.77
N ASP A 114 10.70 -18.01 -10.79
CA ASP A 114 10.34 -18.72 -12.03
C ASP A 114 8.87 -18.50 -12.42
N ALA A 115 7.99 -18.38 -11.42
CA ALA A 115 6.56 -18.20 -11.61
C ALA A 115 5.96 -17.22 -10.59
N LEU A 116 4.96 -16.45 -11.02
CA LEU A 116 4.27 -15.48 -10.18
C LEU A 116 2.74 -15.57 -10.37
N LEU A 117 2.01 -15.73 -9.26
CA LEU A 117 0.54 -15.66 -9.21
C LEU A 117 0.11 -14.35 -8.53
N CYS A 118 -0.48 -13.45 -9.31
CA CYS A 118 -1.00 -12.17 -8.86
C CYS A 118 -2.50 -12.27 -8.56
N LEU A 119 -2.87 -12.22 -7.28
CA LEU A 119 -4.26 -12.13 -6.83
C LEU A 119 -4.72 -10.67 -6.82
N GLY A 120 -5.25 -10.21 -7.97
CA GLY A 120 -5.62 -8.82 -8.17
C GLY A 120 -4.44 -7.86 -8.12
N GLY A 121 -4.76 -6.56 -8.02
CA GLY A 121 -3.77 -5.49 -7.98
C GLY A 121 -3.14 -5.18 -9.34
N ASN A 122 -2.15 -4.29 -9.33
CA ASN A 122 -1.38 -3.89 -10.50
C ASN A 122 0.07 -3.71 -10.05
N LEU A 123 0.77 -4.83 -9.85
CA LEU A 123 2.14 -4.84 -9.32
C LEU A 123 3.07 -3.97 -10.17
N TYR A 124 2.92 -4.01 -11.50
CA TYR A 124 3.70 -3.18 -12.41
C TYR A 124 3.52 -1.68 -12.14
N ALA A 125 2.31 -1.13 -12.33
CA ALA A 125 2.10 0.32 -12.25
C ALA A 125 2.16 0.88 -10.82
N ALA A 126 1.96 0.03 -9.81
CA ALA A 126 2.09 0.42 -8.41
C ALA A 126 3.55 0.46 -7.93
N SER A 127 4.47 -0.21 -8.62
CA SER A 127 5.89 -0.25 -8.24
C SER A 127 6.58 1.08 -8.52
N PRO A 128 7.57 1.48 -7.69
CA PRO A 128 8.52 2.53 -8.06
C PRO A 128 9.46 1.97 -9.13
N ASP A 129 10.08 2.83 -9.93
CA ASP A 129 10.96 2.44 -11.04
C ASP A 129 10.27 1.44 -11.99
N LEU A 130 9.38 1.95 -12.85
CA LEU A 130 8.71 1.12 -13.85
C LEU A 130 9.67 0.45 -14.84
N THR A 131 10.89 0.96 -14.99
CA THR A 131 11.91 0.33 -15.84
C THR A 131 12.42 -0.94 -15.18
N GLN A 132 12.76 -0.87 -13.89
CA GLN A 132 13.10 -2.05 -13.10
C GLN A 132 11.94 -3.03 -13.04
N ALA A 133 10.73 -2.57 -12.69
CA ALA A 133 9.57 -3.46 -12.59
C ALA A 133 9.28 -4.20 -13.91
N LYS A 134 9.41 -3.50 -15.06
CA LYS A 134 9.27 -4.12 -16.39
C LYS A 134 10.33 -5.20 -16.63
N ARG A 135 11.60 -4.89 -16.36
CA ARG A 135 12.72 -5.83 -16.52
C ARG A 135 12.56 -7.04 -15.60
N ALA A 136 12.27 -6.81 -14.31
CA ALA A 136 12.10 -7.84 -13.30
C ALA A 136 10.98 -8.82 -13.64
N LEU A 137 9.79 -8.31 -13.99
CA LEU A 137 8.67 -9.15 -14.43
C LEU A 137 8.99 -9.88 -15.75
N GLY A 138 9.78 -9.25 -16.63
CA GLY A 138 10.32 -9.85 -17.86
C GLY A 138 11.34 -10.96 -17.68
N ASN A 139 11.85 -11.16 -16.46
CA ASN A 139 12.73 -12.29 -16.14
C ASN A 139 11.95 -13.53 -15.67
N ILE A 140 10.67 -13.38 -15.29
CA ILE A 140 9.83 -14.46 -14.78
C ILE A 140 9.23 -15.23 -15.98
N ASP A 141 9.40 -16.55 -16.01
CA ASP A 141 8.94 -17.37 -17.15
C ASP A 141 7.41 -17.30 -17.31
N THR A 142 6.66 -17.44 -16.21
CA THR A 142 5.19 -17.38 -16.24
C THR A 142 4.61 -16.45 -15.17
N VAL A 143 3.76 -15.51 -15.59
CA VAL A 143 2.98 -14.65 -14.69
C VAL A 143 1.49 -14.86 -14.93
N ILE A 144 0.77 -15.23 -13.87
CA ILE A 144 -0.68 -15.46 -13.88
C ILE A 144 -1.37 -14.35 -13.09
N TYR A 145 -2.35 -13.69 -13.69
CA TYR A 145 -3.15 -12.65 -13.05
C TYR A 145 -4.58 -13.14 -12.85
N LEU A 146 -5.06 -13.12 -11.60
CA LEU A 146 -6.49 -13.19 -11.30
C LEU A 146 -7.04 -11.76 -11.30
N ALA A 147 -7.87 -11.43 -12.29
CA ALA A 147 -8.20 -10.04 -12.58
C ALA A 147 -9.69 -9.81 -12.76
N THR A 148 -10.22 -8.83 -12.03
CA THR A 148 -11.60 -8.33 -12.21
C THR A 148 -11.73 -7.36 -13.38
N LYS A 149 -10.61 -6.80 -13.85
CA LYS A 149 -10.54 -5.93 -15.02
C LYS A 149 -9.10 -5.79 -15.55
N PRO A 150 -8.93 -5.39 -16.83
CA PRO A 150 -7.62 -5.03 -17.38
C PRO A 150 -6.93 -3.88 -16.64
N ASN A 151 -5.61 -3.92 -16.58
CA ASN A 151 -4.77 -2.85 -16.05
C ASN A 151 -3.49 -2.73 -16.89
N LEU A 152 -2.66 -1.72 -16.60
CA LEU A 152 -1.45 -1.43 -17.38
C LEU A 152 -0.50 -2.64 -17.50
N GLY A 153 -0.28 -3.39 -16.41
CA GLY A 153 0.58 -4.58 -16.43
C GLY A 153 0.06 -5.67 -17.37
N HIS A 154 -1.27 -5.86 -17.43
CA HIS A 154 -1.91 -6.83 -18.32
C HIS A 154 -1.66 -6.51 -19.80
N PHE A 155 -1.80 -5.23 -20.19
CA PHE A 155 -1.59 -4.81 -21.58
C PHE A 155 -0.14 -4.93 -22.04
N HIS A 156 0.82 -4.88 -21.11
CA HIS A 156 2.22 -5.04 -21.45
C HIS A 156 2.66 -6.50 -21.63
N GLY A 157 1.90 -7.48 -21.12
CA GLY A 157 2.26 -8.89 -21.27
C GLY A 157 3.66 -9.20 -20.72
N LEU A 158 3.94 -8.79 -19.48
CA LEU A 158 5.31 -8.61 -19.01
C LEU A 158 6.14 -9.89 -18.78
N ALA A 159 5.54 -11.06 -18.66
CA ALA A 159 6.28 -12.30 -18.44
C ALA A 159 7.20 -12.65 -19.62
N LYS A 160 8.25 -13.42 -19.36
CA LYS A 160 9.20 -13.86 -20.38
C LYS A 160 8.59 -14.80 -21.42
N GLN A 161 7.74 -15.73 -20.98
CA GLN A 161 7.07 -16.69 -21.87
C GLN A 161 5.56 -16.51 -21.86
N ASN A 162 4.95 -16.64 -20.67
CA ASN A 162 3.49 -16.72 -20.55
C ASN A 162 2.95 -15.64 -19.61
N THR A 163 2.19 -14.71 -20.16
CA THR A 163 1.32 -13.83 -19.35
C THR A 163 -0.11 -14.33 -19.47
N ILE A 164 -0.64 -14.92 -18.40
CA ILE A 164 -1.99 -15.50 -18.36
C ILE A 164 -2.87 -14.57 -17.54
N ILE A 165 -4.03 -14.19 -18.09
CA ILE A 165 -5.02 -13.39 -17.38
C ILE A 165 -6.27 -14.25 -17.23
N VAL A 166 -6.65 -14.53 -15.99
CA VAL A 166 -7.85 -15.28 -15.64
C VAL A 166 -8.90 -14.28 -15.13
N PRO A 167 -10.01 -14.10 -15.87
CA PRO A 167 -11.11 -13.25 -15.41
C PRO A 167 -11.76 -13.81 -14.15
N VAL A 168 -11.89 -12.97 -13.12
CA VAL A 168 -12.58 -13.31 -11.88
C VAL A 168 -13.70 -12.33 -11.55
N TYR A 169 -14.67 -12.78 -10.77
CA TYR A 169 -15.80 -11.94 -10.36
C TYR A 169 -15.35 -10.70 -9.56
N ALA A 170 -15.92 -9.54 -9.88
CA ALA A 170 -15.83 -8.38 -8.99
C ALA A 170 -16.66 -8.59 -7.72
N ARG A 171 -16.48 -7.72 -6.72
CA ARG A 171 -17.13 -7.83 -5.40
C ARG A 171 -18.64 -8.10 -5.47
N PHE A 172 -19.38 -7.30 -6.26
CA PHE A 172 -20.85 -7.41 -6.36
C PHE A 172 -21.32 -8.50 -7.34
N GLU A 173 -20.38 -9.22 -7.95
CA GLU A 173 -20.65 -10.32 -8.87
C GLU A 173 -20.29 -11.67 -8.26
N ASN A 174 -19.54 -11.67 -7.15
CA ASN A 174 -19.03 -12.88 -6.52
C ASN A 174 -20.19 -13.73 -6.00
N PRO A 175 -20.35 -14.99 -6.47
CA PRO A 175 -21.48 -15.83 -6.10
C PRO A 175 -21.45 -16.34 -4.66
N HIS A 176 -20.36 -16.09 -3.92
CA HIS A 176 -20.16 -16.56 -2.56
C HIS A 176 -20.42 -15.48 -1.52
N ARG A 177 -20.93 -15.87 -0.35
CA ARG A 177 -20.90 -15.01 0.85
C ARG A 177 -19.45 -14.72 1.22
N THR A 178 -19.13 -13.46 1.47
CA THR A 178 -17.75 -13.04 1.79
C THR A 178 -17.71 -12.24 3.09
N THR A 179 -16.58 -12.31 3.79
CA THR A 179 -16.35 -11.50 5.00
C THR A 179 -15.31 -10.42 4.75
N THR A 180 -15.49 -9.25 5.36
CA THR A 180 -14.54 -8.13 5.27
C THR A 180 -14.28 -7.55 6.64
N GLU A 181 -13.01 -7.34 6.98
CA GLU A 181 -12.62 -6.55 8.14
C GLU A 181 -12.31 -5.12 7.70
N SER A 182 -13.06 -4.17 8.23
CA SER A 182 -12.82 -2.74 8.01
C SER A 182 -11.58 -2.24 8.77
N GLY A 183 -11.09 -1.06 8.40
CA GLY A 183 -9.99 -0.39 9.11
C GLY A 183 -10.27 -0.07 10.59
N ASN A 184 -11.53 -0.18 11.02
CA ASN A 184 -11.96 0.03 12.41
C ASN A 184 -12.07 -1.28 13.20
N ASN A 185 -11.46 -2.37 12.71
CA ASN A 185 -11.46 -3.70 13.34
C ASN A 185 -12.85 -4.35 13.47
N PHE A 186 -13.76 -4.01 12.55
CA PHE A 186 -15.12 -4.54 12.50
C PHE A 186 -15.27 -5.49 11.32
N VAL A 187 -15.70 -6.72 11.60
CA VAL A 187 -15.89 -7.81 10.65
C VAL A 187 -17.34 -7.88 10.23
N ARG A 188 -17.57 -7.87 8.92
CA ARG A 188 -18.89 -7.89 8.28
C ARG A 188 -19.09 -9.12 7.44
N LEU A 189 -20.34 -9.60 7.35
CA LEU A 189 -20.77 -10.61 6.39
C LEU A 189 -21.45 -9.91 5.21
N ASN A 190 -21.01 -10.24 4.00
CA ASN A 190 -21.61 -9.73 2.77
C ASN A 190 -22.40 -10.85 2.10
N ASP A 191 -23.58 -10.50 1.62
CA ASP A 191 -24.39 -11.39 0.79
C ASP A 191 -23.71 -11.69 -0.56
N PRO A 192 -24.07 -12.82 -1.20
CA PRO A 192 -23.66 -13.10 -2.57
C PRO A 192 -24.05 -11.99 -3.53
N GLY A 193 -23.21 -11.80 -4.53
CA GLY A 193 -23.45 -10.93 -5.67
C GLY A 193 -24.21 -11.62 -6.80
N HIS A 194 -24.48 -10.83 -7.85
CA HIS A 194 -25.05 -11.31 -9.10
C HIS A 194 -24.25 -10.75 -10.27
N SER A 195 -23.78 -11.63 -11.16
CA SER A 195 -23.09 -11.23 -12.38
C SER A 195 -24.02 -11.33 -13.59
N HIS A 196 -23.81 -10.41 -14.54
CA HIS A 196 -24.38 -10.48 -15.89
C HIS A 196 -23.48 -11.26 -16.87
N LEU A 197 -22.30 -11.70 -16.42
CA LEU A 197 -21.32 -12.42 -17.22
C LEU A 197 -21.70 -13.91 -17.31
N ASN A 198 -21.30 -14.57 -18.39
CA ASN A 198 -21.47 -16.01 -18.54
C ASN A 198 -20.55 -16.74 -17.55
N PRO A 199 -21.07 -17.56 -16.61
CA PRO A 199 -20.28 -18.21 -15.57
C PRO A 199 -19.26 -19.23 -16.11
N ARG A 200 -19.32 -19.59 -17.39
CA ARG A 200 -18.28 -20.41 -18.06
C ARG A 200 -17.00 -19.63 -18.38
N ASN A 201 -17.05 -18.30 -18.34
CA ASN A 201 -15.95 -17.41 -18.74
C ASN A 201 -15.31 -16.67 -17.56
N VAL A 202 -15.81 -16.87 -16.35
CA VAL A 202 -15.37 -16.21 -15.12
C VAL A 202 -15.42 -17.19 -13.96
N ILE A 203 -14.51 -17.06 -13.01
CA ILE A 203 -14.40 -17.92 -11.83
C ILE A 203 -14.23 -17.08 -10.58
N SER A 204 -14.65 -17.55 -9.40
CA SER A 204 -14.27 -16.84 -8.17
C SER A 204 -12.80 -17.10 -7.82
N GLU A 205 -12.17 -16.15 -7.14
CA GLU A 205 -10.79 -16.30 -6.67
C GLU A 205 -10.61 -17.53 -5.78
N VAL A 206 -11.59 -17.79 -4.91
CA VAL A 206 -11.57 -18.95 -3.99
C VAL A 206 -11.67 -20.26 -4.76
N GLU A 207 -12.56 -20.36 -5.75
CA GLU A 207 -12.66 -21.56 -6.58
C GLU A 207 -11.37 -21.85 -7.35
N PHE A 208 -10.79 -20.82 -7.97
CA PHE A 208 -9.53 -20.97 -8.69
C PHE A 208 -8.40 -21.45 -7.76
N LEU A 209 -8.23 -20.79 -6.62
CA LEU A 209 -7.16 -21.11 -5.67
C LEU A 209 -7.35 -22.51 -5.05
N ALA A 210 -8.56 -22.86 -4.66
CA ALA A 210 -8.89 -24.16 -4.09
C ALA A 210 -8.71 -25.30 -5.10
N GLU A 211 -9.16 -25.11 -6.35
CA GLU A 211 -8.96 -26.09 -7.42
C GLU A 211 -7.47 -26.26 -7.77
N LEU A 212 -6.70 -25.18 -7.84
CA LEU A 212 -5.25 -25.24 -8.05
C LEU A 212 -4.55 -26.00 -6.92
N ALA A 213 -4.89 -25.69 -5.66
CA ALA A 213 -4.33 -26.37 -4.50
C ALA A 213 -4.70 -27.85 -4.47
N HIS A 214 -5.95 -28.21 -4.79
CA HIS A 214 -6.39 -29.60 -4.88
C HIS A 214 -5.62 -30.37 -5.96
N ARG A 215 -5.36 -29.77 -7.13
CA ARG A 215 -4.56 -30.42 -8.18
C ARG A 215 -3.11 -30.68 -7.78
N LEU A 216 -2.55 -29.84 -6.90
CA LEU A 216 -1.18 -29.96 -6.43
C LEU A 216 -1.03 -30.89 -5.21
N HIS A 217 -2.04 -30.90 -4.33
CA HIS A 217 -1.93 -31.52 -3.00
C HIS A 217 -2.97 -32.61 -2.73
N GLY A 218 -3.99 -32.77 -3.57
CA GLY A 218 -5.08 -33.73 -3.38
C GLY A 218 -6.07 -33.31 -2.30
N SER A 219 -6.46 -34.24 -1.42
CA SER A 219 -7.43 -34.01 -0.33
C SER A 219 -6.86 -34.33 1.07
N ASN A 220 -5.53 -34.44 1.17
CA ASN A 220 -4.81 -34.68 2.42
C ASN A 220 -3.78 -33.55 2.60
N PRO A 221 -3.51 -33.04 3.82
CA PRO A 221 -4.13 -33.31 5.13
C PRO A 221 -5.52 -32.69 5.31
N ILE A 222 -5.88 -31.75 4.43
CA ILE A 222 -7.19 -31.11 4.39
C ILE A 222 -7.80 -31.33 3.01
N ASP A 223 -9.13 -31.31 2.94
CA ASP A 223 -9.82 -31.31 1.67
C ASP A 223 -9.68 -29.92 1.01
N TRP A 224 -8.63 -29.76 0.20
CA TRP A 224 -8.36 -28.52 -0.50
C TRP A 224 -9.51 -28.07 -1.40
N ARG A 225 -10.30 -29.02 -1.93
CA ARG A 225 -11.45 -28.70 -2.78
C ARG A 225 -12.62 -28.20 -1.95
N GLN A 226 -12.77 -28.66 -0.70
CA GLN A 226 -13.79 -28.15 0.22
C GLN A 226 -13.60 -26.67 0.55
N LEU A 227 -12.41 -26.10 0.39
CA LEU A 227 -12.16 -24.65 0.56
C LEU A 227 -12.95 -23.78 -0.44
N GLN A 228 -13.56 -24.37 -1.48
CA GLN A 228 -14.53 -23.69 -2.33
C GLN A 228 -15.79 -23.26 -1.55
N ASP A 229 -16.13 -23.96 -0.46
CA ASP A 229 -17.17 -23.52 0.46
C ASP A 229 -16.63 -22.46 1.42
N THR A 230 -17.03 -21.22 1.20
CA THR A 230 -16.61 -20.10 2.05
C THR A 230 -17.08 -20.21 3.51
N ARG A 231 -18.15 -20.97 3.80
CA ARG A 231 -18.56 -21.26 5.19
C ARG A 231 -17.51 -22.13 5.86
N TYR A 232 -17.06 -23.20 5.19
CA TYR A 232 -15.97 -24.03 5.68
C TYR A 232 -14.69 -23.22 5.90
N VAL A 233 -14.34 -22.30 4.99
CA VAL A 233 -13.21 -21.37 5.18
C VAL A 233 -13.37 -20.54 6.47
N ARG A 234 -14.56 -19.98 6.75
CA ARG A 234 -14.83 -19.24 7.98
C ARG A 234 -14.71 -20.11 9.24
N GLN A 235 -15.15 -21.36 9.17
CA GLN A 235 -14.97 -22.31 10.28
C GLN A 235 -13.49 -22.60 10.57
N LEU A 236 -12.66 -22.74 9.52
CA LEU A 236 -11.22 -22.88 9.69
C LEU A 236 -10.57 -21.61 10.24
N ILE A 237 -11.00 -20.42 9.80
CA ILE A 237 -10.54 -19.14 10.35
C ILE A 237 -10.84 -19.07 11.86
N ALA A 238 -12.05 -19.46 12.29
CA ALA A 238 -12.44 -19.47 13.70
C ALA A 238 -11.55 -20.37 14.56
N GLN A 239 -11.00 -21.45 13.98
CA GLN A 239 -10.10 -22.39 14.67
C GLN A 239 -8.64 -21.92 14.71
N THR A 240 -8.23 -21.08 13.76
CA THR A 240 -6.81 -20.78 13.50
C THR A 240 -6.40 -19.35 13.81
N ILE A 241 -7.33 -18.39 13.82
CA ILE A 241 -7.04 -16.97 13.95
C ILE A 241 -7.60 -16.44 15.28
N PRO A 242 -6.73 -16.06 16.25
CA PRO A 242 -7.20 -15.53 17.53
C PRO A 242 -8.08 -14.28 17.38
N GLY A 243 -9.21 -14.25 18.11
CA GLY A 243 -10.18 -13.15 18.09
C GLY A 243 -11.18 -13.21 16.95
N TYR A 244 -11.14 -14.27 16.12
CA TYR A 244 -12.09 -14.52 15.03
C TYR A 244 -13.08 -15.65 15.32
N GLU A 245 -13.15 -16.15 16.55
CA GLU A 245 -13.96 -17.33 16.92
C GLU A 245 -15.43 -17.18 16.49
N LYS A 246 -15.98 -15.96 16.60
CA LYS A 246 -17.35 -15.63 16.18
C LYS A 246 -17.61 -15.80 14.67
N ILE A 247 -16.57 -15.74 13.82
CA ILE A 247 -16.74 -15.86 12.37
C ILE A 247 -17.21 -17.27 11.95
N GLY A 248 -16.97 -18.30 12.78
CA GLY A 248 -17.34 -19.68 12.47
C GLY A 248 -18.85 -19.95 12.47
N THR A 249 -19.62 -19.10 13.17
CA THR A 249 -21.09 -19.21 13.27
C THR A 249 -21.81 -18.05 12.60
N ILE A 250 -21.09 -17.12 11.96
CA ILE A 250 -21.66 -15.88 11.39
C ILE A 250 -22.69 -16.15 10.29
N ASP A 251 -22.58 -17.26 9.56
CA ASP A 251 -23.56 -17.65 8.56
C ASP A 251 -24.95 -17.94 9.16
N ASP A 252 -24.99 -18.45 10.39
CA ASP A 252 -26.23 -18.77 11.09
C ASP A 252 -26.73 -17.59 11.92
N THR A 253 -25.82 -16.90 12.63
CA THR A 253 -26.19 -15.82 13.54
C THR A 253 -26.39 -14.48 12.87
N GLN A 254 -25.72 -14.25 11.72
CA GLN A 254 -25.59 -12.94 11.07
C GLN A 254 -24.99 -11.87 12.01
N GLU A 255 -24.34 -12.28 13.11
CA GLU A 255 -23.79 -11.36 14.10
C GLU A 255 -22.41 -10.86 13.65
N GLU A 256 -22.39 -9.64 13.12
CA GLU A 256 -21.15 -8.90 12.87
C GLU A 256 -20.47 -8.48 14.18
N PHE A 257 -19.14 -8.39 14.19
CA PHE A 257 -18.40 -8.22 15.44
C PHE A 257 -17.13 -7.37 15.31
N THR A 258 -16.75 -6.74 16.41
CA THR A 258 -15.42 -6.17 16.60
C THR A 258 -14.45 -7.24 17.10
N ILE A 259 -13.22 -7.26 16.60
CA ILE A 259 -12.21 -8.23 17.04
C ILE A 259 -11.69 -7.84 18.42
N ALA A 260 -11.74 -8.80 19.35
CA ALA A 260 -11.30 -8.62 20.73
C ALA A 260 -9.83 -8.16 20.81
N GLY A 261 -9.53 -7.26 21.73
CA GLY A 261 -8.17 -6.76 21.98
C GLY A 261 -7.61 -5.77 20.93
N ARG A 262 -8.35 -5.47 19.85
CA ARG A 262 -7.91 -4.44 18.87
C ARG A 262 -8.36 -3.03 19.20
N ILE A 263 -9.40 -2.89 20.02
CA ILE A 263 -9.84 -1.60 20.58
C ILE A 263 -9.28 -1.49 22.00
N PHE A 264 -8.42 -0.49 22.20
CA PHE A 264 -7.69 -0.30 23.44
C PHE A 264 -8.38 0.74 24.33
N LEU A 265 -9.23 0.27 25.24
CA LEU A 265 -9.94 1.12 26.19
C LEU A 265 -9.25 1.19 27.56
N GLU A 266 -8.24 0.37 27.78
CA GLU A 266 -7.42 0.32 29.00
C GLU A 266 -5.93 0.28 28.62
N PRO A 267 -5.02 0.81 29.46
CA PRO A 267 -3.58 0.85 29.19
C PRO A 267 -2.89 -0.50 29.49
N LYS A 268 -3.40 -1.60 28.90
CA LYS A 268 -2.88 -2.97 29.09
C LYS A 268 -2.21 -3.46 27.81
N PHE A 269 -0.89 -3.43 27.72
CA PHE A 269 -0.16 -3.64 26.46
C PHE A 269 0.20 -5.11 26.22
N PRO A 270 0.12 -5.63 24.97
CA PRO A 270 0.50 -7.00 24.64
C PRO A 270 2.03 -7.14 24.51
N THR A 271 2.75 -6.65 25.50
CA THR A 271 4.21 -6.79 25.64
C THR A 271 4.51 -7.78 26.76
N PRO A 272 5.69 -8.41 26.79
CA PRO A 272 6.06 -9.34 27.87
C PRO A 272 5.97 -8.72 29.28
N SER A 273 6.12 -7.39 29.40
CA SER A 273 6.01 -6.68 30.68
C SER A 273 4.61 -6.16 31.00
N GLY A 274 3.65 -6.27 30.07
CA GLY A 274 2.33 -5.65 30.15
C GLY A 274 2.33 -4.12 29.99
N LYS A 275 3.49 -3.50 29.78
CA LYS A 275 3.68 -2.04 29.70
C LYS A 275 3.98 -1.58 28.28
N ALA A 276 3.62 -0.34 27.96
CA ALA A 276 4.05 0.30 26.72
C ALA A 276 5.58 0.40 26.66
N GLN A 277 6.14 0.29 25.46
CA GLN A 277 7.56 0.44 25.20
C GLN A 277 7.79 1.66 24.31
N MET A 278 8.51 2.65 24.83
CA MET A 278 8.98 3.78 24.03
C MET A 278 10.32 3.43 23.38
N GLN A 279 10.49 3.82 22.12
CA GLN A 279 11.73 3.61 21.38
C GLN A 279 12.26 4.96 20.88
N ILE A 280 13.57 5.13 20.87
CA ILE A 280 14.17 6.35 20.32
C ILE A 280 13.90 6.40 18.82
N ALA A 281 13.34 7.52 18.35
CA ALA A 281 13.11 7.80 16.93
C ALA A 281 14.09 8.90 16.49
N PRO A 282 15.19 8.56 15.80
CA PRO A 282 16.18 9.55 15.39
C PRO A 282 15.59 10.53 14.37
N LEU A 283 16.05 11.78 14.40
CA LEU A 283 15.68 12.76 13.38
C LEU A 283 16.37 12.39 12.05
N PRO A 284 15.62 12.35 10.93
CA PRO A 284 16.20 12.01 9.64
C PRO A 284 17.03 13.18 9.11
N GLN A 285 18.09 12.87 8.36
CA GLN A 285 18.82 13.85 7.55
C GLN A 285 18.12 13.99 6.20
N LEU A 286 17.39 15.08 6.01
CA LEU A 286 16.59 15.32 4.82
C LEU A 286 17.32 16.26 3.86
N THR A 287 18.19 15.71 3.03
CA THR A 287 18.83 16.45 1.92
C THR A 287 18.21 16.10 0.57
N LEU A 288 18.29 17.03 -0.37
CA LEU A 288 18.01 16.79 -1.79
C LEU A 288 19.33 16.83 -2.55
N PRO A 289 19.48 16.05 -3.63
CA PRO A 289 20.65 16.12 -4.49
C PRO A 289 20.68 17.46 -5.26
N THR A 290 21.80 17.75 -5.90
CA THR A 290 21.97 18.93 -6.75
C THR A 290 21.48 18.68 -8.19
N LEU A 291 21.51 19.69 -9.05
CA LEU A 291 21.10 19.56 -10.46
C LEU A 291 22.04 18.62 -11.25
N GLU A 292 23.34 18.63 -10.91
CA GLU A 292 24.36 17.79 -11.55
C GLU A 292 24.07 16.30 -11.36
N HIS A 293 23.46 15.90 -10.24
CA HIS A 293 22.98 14.52 -10.02
C HIS A 293 22.00 14.05 -11.09
N PHE A 294 21.23 14.98 -11.66
CA PHE A 294 20.29 14.71 -12.74
C PHE A 294 20.89 14.97 -14.13
N GLY A 295 22.20 15.24 -14.23
CA GLY A 295 22.88 15.57 -15.47
C GLY A 295 22.39 16.89 -16.07
N LEU A 296 22.13 17.88 -15.23
CA LEU A 296 21.74 19.23 -15.64
C LEU A 296 22.81 20.22 -15.19
N GLU A 297 23.30 21.02 -16.14
CA GLU A 297 24.31 22.04 -15.88
C GLU A 297 23.71 23.30 -15.23
N PRO A 298 24.47 24.02 -14.39
CA PRO A 298 24.09 25.33 -13.90
C PRO A 298 23.84 26.33 -15.06
N GLY A 299 22.80 27.15 -14.94
CA GLY A 299 22.50 28.25 -15.89
C GLY A 299 21.25 28.04 -16.75
N HIS A 300 20.69 26.83 -16.77
CA HIS A 300 19.37 26.58 -17.36
C HIS A 300 18.25 26.76 -16.31
N PRO A 301 17.07 27.33 -16.66
CA PRO A 301 15.91 27.39 -15.77
C PRO A 301 15.54 26.00 -15.23
N ALA A 302 15.93 25.73 -13.98
CA ALA A 302 15.79 24.42 -13.33
C ALA A 302 15.75 24.52 -11.80
N ILE A 303 15.14 23.53 -11.15
CA ILE A 303 15.09 23.39 -9.69
C ILE A 303 14.96 21.91 -9.29
N VAL A 304 15.58 21.54 -8.16
CA VAL A 304 15.39 20.23 -7.52
C VAL A 304 14.30 20.32 -6.45
N LEU A 305 13.33 19.41 -6.51
CA LEU A 305 12.18 19.36 -5.61
C LEU A 305 12.03 17.98 -4.97
N ALA A 306 11.51 17.95 -3.74
CA ALA A 306 11.00 16.74 -3.12
C ALA A 306 9.61 16.40 -3.69
N LEU A 307 9.54 15.44 -4.60
CA LEU A 307 8.30 14.98 -5.19
C LEU A 307 7.51 14.11 -4.21
N ILE A 308 6.27 14.53 -3.97
CA ILE A 308 5.23 13.79 -3.28
C ILE A 308 4.35 13.14 -4.37
N THR A 309 4.22 11.82 -4.35
CA THR A 309 3.17 11.18 -5.16
C THR A 309 1.87 11.03 -4.39
N GLY A 310 0.78 11.45 -5.02
CA GLY A 310 -0.57 11.42 -4.45
C GLY A 310 -1.58 10.71 -5.35
N ARG A 311 -2.76 10.46 -4.79
CA ARG A 311 -3.96 10.12 -5.56
C ARG A 311 -4.71 11.40 -5.89
N SER A 312 -5.40 11.43 -7.04
CA SER A 312 -6.50 12.39 -7.25
C SER A 312 -7.74 11.95 -6.46
N TYR A 313 -8.70 12.85 -6.30
CA TYR A 313 -9.98 12.54 -5.65
C TYR A 313 -10.74 11.42 -6.35
N ALA A 314 -10.77 11.45 -7.69
CA ALA A 314 -11.45 10.48 -8.53
C ALA A 314 -10.50 9.35 -8.97
N GLN A 315 -9.74 8.81 -8.01
CA GLN A 315 -8.80 7.72 -8.23
C GLN A 315 -8.88 6.73 -7.08
N HIS A 316 -8.87 5.45 -7.41
CA HIS A 316 -8.71 4.38 -6.43
C HIS A 316 -7.48 3.54 -6.79
N ASN A 317 -6.43 3.66 -5.98
CA ASN A 317 -5.12 3.03 -6.23
C ASN A 317 -4.58 3.41 -7.60
N THR A 318 -4.32 2.44 -8.48
CA THR A 318 -3.85 2.68 -9.86
C THR A 318 -4.98 2.89 -10.86
N VAL A 319 -6.24 2.85 -10.43
CA VAL A 319 -7.42 3.07 -11.27
C VAL A 319 -7.78 4.54 -11.26
N VAL A 320 -7.71 5.17 -12.42
CA VAL A 320 -8.09 6.57 -12.63
C VAL A 320 -9.52 6.62 -13.18
N TYR A 321 -10.43 7.28 -12.47
CA TYR A 321 -11.82 7.48 -12.92
C TYR A 321 -12.02 8.85 -13.59
N LYS A 322 -11.28 9.87 -13.15
CA LYS A 322 -11.27 11.19 -13.81
C LYS A 322 -9.85 11.73 -13.91
N GLN A 323 -9.62 12.51 -14.97
CA GLN A 323 -8.32 13.11 -15.26
C GLN A 323 -8.04 14.34 -14.37
N SER A 324 -9.05 15.14 -14.05
CA SER A 324 -8.87 16.34 -13.21
C SER A 324 -8.97 16.06 -11.71
N ASP A 325 -8.33 16.90 -10.91
CA ASP A 325 -8.47 16.96 -9.45
C ASP A 325 -8.99 18.33 -9.02
N ARG A 326 -10.28 18.38 -8.66
CA ARG A 326 -10.95 19.62 -8.29
C ARG A 326 -10.43 20.22 -6.98
N TYR A 327 -9.92 19.42 -6.04
CA TYR A 327 -9.46 19.93 -4.75
C TYR A 327 -8.15 20.71 -4.83
N ARG A 328 -7.27 20.34 -5.75
CA ARG A 328 -5.99 21.03 -5.98
C ARG A 328 -5.98 21.87 -7.25
N ALA A 329 -7.15 22.10 -7.85
CA ALA A 329 -7.31 22.81 -9.12
C ALA A 329 -6.40 22.27 -10.26
N MET A 330 -6.04 20.98 -10.23
CA MET A 330 -5.20 20.37 -11.27
C MET A 330 -6.12 19.91 -12.43
N PRO A 331 -6.01 20.51 -13.64
CA PRO A 331 -6.96 20.29 -14.74
C PRO A 331 -6.84 18.90 -15.36
N HIS A 332 -5.66 18.27 -15.24
CA HIS A 332 -5.38 16.93 -15.74
C HIS A 332 -4.23 16.30 -14.96
N ARG A 333 -3.85 15.06 -15.30
CA ARG A 333 -2.81 14.32 -14.58
C ARG A 333 -1.39 14.59 -15.07
N HIS A 334 -1.25 15.22 -16.24
CA HIS A 334 0.05 15.56 -16.84
C HIS A 334 0.55 16.94 -16.38
N CYS A 335 0.50 17.15 -15.07
CA CYS A 335 0.90 18.40 -14.44
C CYS A 335 1.62 18.16 -13.11
N ILE A 336 2.32 19.19 -12.64
CA ILE A 336 3.02 19.24 -11.36
C ILE A 336 2.46 20.41 -10.55
N LEU A 337 2.01 20.12 -9.33
CA LEU A 337 1.62 21.16 -8.39
C LEU A 337 2.89 21.71 -7.72
N MET A 338 3.15 23.01 -7.89
CA MET A 338 4.39 23.66 -7.45
C MET A 338 4.08 24.91 -6.62
N ASN A 339 4.97 25.23 -5.68
CA ASN A 339 4.90 26.49 -4.96
C ASN A 339 5.30 27.64 -5.91
N PRO A 340 4.56 28.78 -5.94
CA PRO A 340 4.92 29.92 -6.78
C PRO A 340 6.33 30.47 -6.54
N ALA A 341 6.84 30.40 -5.31
CA ALA A 341 8.19 30.88 -4.98
C ALA A 341 9.28 29.98 -5.57
N ASP A 342 9.07 28.65 -5.56
CA ASP A 342 9.98 27.70 -6.22
C ASP A 342 9.99 27.91 -7.74
N ALA A 343 8.80 28.11 -8.32
CA ALA A 343 8.67 28.40 -9.74
C ALA A 343 9.39 29.71 -10.11
N ALA A 344 9.18 30.79 -9.35
CA ALA A 344 9.85 32.07 -9.58
C ALA A 344 11.38 31.96 -9.43
N GLN A 345 11.88 31.22 -8.43
CA GLN A 345 13.31 30.97 -8.26
C GLN A 345 13.93 30.28 -9.48
N ALA A 346 13.18 29.37 -10.11
CA ALA A 346 13.61 28.65 -11.31
C ALA A 346 13.35 29.41 -12.63
N GLY A 347 12.74 30.60 -12.58
CA GLY A 347 12.34 31.35 -13.77
C GLY A 347 11.14 30.77 -14.52
N PHE A 348 10.28 30.02 -13.82
CA PHE A 348 9.07 29.42 -14.38
C PHE A 348 7.82 30.28 -14.19
N THR A 349 6.84 30.07 -15.07
CA THR A 349 5.51 30.69 -15.02
C THR A 349 4.41 29.64 -14.89
N GLU A 350 3.25 30.03 -14.37
CA GLU A 350 2.08 29.13 -14.30
C GLU A 350 1.67 28.67 -15.70
N HIS A 351 1.22 27.42 -15.82
CA HIS A 351 0.87 26.75 -17.08
C HIS A 351 2.02 26.50 -18.06
N GLN A 352 3.25 26.93 -17.72
CA GLN A 352 4.43 26.56 -18.51
C GLN A 352 4.59 25.03 -18.54
N ARG A 353 4.94 24.49 -19.71
CA ARG A 353 5.30 23.08 -19.87
C ARG A 353 6.80 22.89 -19.68
N ILE A 354 7.15 21.93 -18.84
CA ILE A 354 8.53 21.61 -18.47
C ILE A 354 8.79 20.10 -18.58
N SER A 355 10.06 19.72 -18.45
CA SER A 355 10.45 18.34 -18.21
C SER A 355 10.71 18.13 -16.72
N VAL A 356 10.32 16.95 -16.23
CA VAL A 356 10.56 16.49 -14.86
C VAL A 356 11.37 15.21 -14.95
N ARG A 357 12.61 15.23 -14.47
CA ARG A 357 13.53 14.10 -14.44
C ARG A 357 13.71 13.64 -13.01
N GLY A 358 13.51 12.36 -12.75
CA GLY A 358 13.92 11.72 -11.51
C GLY A 358 14.98 10.65 -11.78
N GLU A 359 15.36 9.91 -10.74
CA GLU A 359 16.45 8.93 -10.79
C GLU A 359 16.16 7.68 -11.64
N ALA A 360 14.87 7.40 -11.91
CA ALA A 360 14.44 6.26 -12.73
C ALA A 360 14.09 6.65 -14.18
N GLY A 361 13.82 7.92 -14.45
CA GLY A 361 13.36 8.35 -15.76
C GLY A 361 12.85 9.79 -15.80
N GLN A 362 12.24 10.15 -16.93
CA GLN A 362 11.77 11.49 -17.22
C GLN A 362 10.32 11.49 -17.71
N LEU A 363 9.61 12.57 -17.42
CA LEU A 363 8.33 12.95 -17.98
C LEU A 363 8.48 14.32 -18.64
N ASP A 364 8.01 14.44 -19.87
CA ASP A 364 8.09 15.69 -20.65
C ASP A 364 6.73 16.36 -20.74
N GLN A 365 6.70 17.63 -21.13
CA GLN A 365 5.46 18.38 -21.36
C GLN A 365 4.53 18.40 -20.12
N ILE A 366 5.12 18.42 -18.93
CA ILE A 366 4.42 18.52 -17.66
C ILE A 366 4.06 19.98 -17.42
N GLU A 367 2.77 20.26 -17.33
CA GLU A 367 2.26 21.61 -17.03
C GLU A 367 2.50 21.97 -15.56
N ILE A 368 2.97 23.19 -15.30
CA ILE A 368 3.08 23.73 -13.94
C ILE A 368 1.72 24.28 -13.51
N ILE A 369 1.24 23.83 -12.35
CA ILE A 369 0.06 24.38 -11.67
C ILE A 369 0.51 24.94 -10.34
N PHE A 370 0.15 26.19 -10.04
CA PHE A 370 0.47 26.77 -8.74
C PHE A 370 -0.48 26.24 -7.66
N GLY A 371 0.07 26.01 -6.47
CA GLY A 371 -0.73 25.62 -5.32
C GLY A 371 0.02 25.69 -4.01
N GLU A 372 -0.71 25.37 -2.94
CA GLU A 372 -0.23 25.43 -1.56
C GLU A 372 0.59 24.19 -1.17
N VAL A 373 1.56 23.82 -1.99
CA VAL A 373 2.61 22.88 -1.59
C VAL A 373 3.73 23.65 -0.88
N ARG A 374 4.38 23.02 0.09
CA ARG A 374 5.52 23.63 0.80
C ARG A 374 6.67 23.89 -0.18
N GLN A 375 7.30 25.06 -0.07
CA GLN A 375 8.53 25.39 -0.81
C GLN A 375 9.57 24.25 -0.71
N GLY A 376 10.22 23.91 -1.83
CA GLY A 376 11.14 22.79 -1.99
C GLY A 376 10.45 21.44 -2.22
N ALA A 377 9.11 21.40 -2.30
CA ALA A 377 8.34 20.19 -2.58
C ALA A 377 7.34 20.41 -3.73
N ALA A 378 6.95 19.31 -4.36
CA ALA A 378 5.95 19.31 -5.42
C ALA A 378 5.06 18.08 -5.35
N LEU A 379 3.91 18.11 -6.02
CA LEU A 379 3.00 16.97 -6.11
C LEU A 379 2.72 16.57 -7.55
N MET A 380 2.82 15.27 -7.82
CA MET A 380 2.31 14.64 -9.05
C MET A 380 1.49 13.40 -8.69
N PHE A 381 0.64 12.96 -9.60
CA PHE A 381 -0.16 11.76 -9.39
C PHE A 381 0.57 10.48 -9.79
N TYR A 382 0.34 9.41 -9.03
CA TYR A 382 0.69 8.05 -9.46
C TYR A 382 -0.54 7.39 -10.12
N PRO A 383 -0.39 6.40 -11.02
CA PRO A 383 0.84 5.66 -11.31
C PRO A 383 1.85 6.39 -12.20
N GLU A 384 1.47 7.49 -12.87
CA GLU A 384 2.29 8.14 -13.90
C GLU A 384 3.65 8.60 -13.36
N ALA A 385 3.67 9.22 -12.18
CA ALA A 385 4.90 9.69 -11.54
C ALA A 385 5.83 8.56 -11.04
N ASN A 386 5.36 7.32 -10.91
CA ASN A 386 6.19 6.22 -10.39
C ASN A 386 7.41 5.92 -11.27
N ARG A 387 7.35 6.24 -12.57
CA ARG A 387 8.50 6.10 -13.49
C ARG A 387 9.65 7.07 -13.21
N LEU A 388 9.43 8.10 -12.39
CA LEU A 388 10.46 9.07 -12.05
C LEU A 388 11.38 8.58 -10.93
N MET A 389 10.91 7.71 -10.03
CA MET A 389 11.61 7.47 -8.76
C MET A 389 12.27 6.10 -8.65
N LYS A 390 13.51 6.09 -8.16
CA LYS A 390 14.13 4.95 -7.49
C LYS A 390 13.90 5.12 -5.99
N ALA A 391 12.76 4.64 -5.51
CA ALA A 391 12.34 4.92 -4.14
C ALA A 391 13.32 4.29 -3.12
N LYS A 392 13.90 5.12 -2.24
CA LYS A 392 14.57 4.63 -1.02
C LYS A 392 13.58 3.82 -0.20
N VAL A 393 14.05 2.80 0.51
CA VAL A 393 13.21 1.89 1.27
C VAL A 393 13.47 2.07 2.76
N ASP A 394 12.41 2.10 3.55
CA ASP A 394 12.55 2.01 5.01
C ASP A 394 13.09 0.62 5.38
N PRO A 395 14.27 0.54 6.04
CA PRO A 395 14.97 -0.73 6.24
C PRO A 395 14.26 -1.67 7.23
N ARG A 396 13.33 -1.15 8.03
CA ARG A 396 12.61 -1.93 9.05
C ARG A 396 11.30 -2.50 8.54
N SER A 397 10.68 -1.86 7.56
CA SER A 397 9.36 -2.22 7.04
C SER A 397 9.34 -2.67 5.58
N GLY A 398 10.43 -2.44 4.82
CA GLY A 398 10.46 -2.71 3.38
C GLY A 398 9.61 -1.73 2.56
N THR A 399 9.07 -0.67 3.17
CA THR A 399 8.15 0.26 2.50
C THR A 399 8.93 1.28 1.66
N PRO A 400 8.64 1.45 0.35
CA PRO A 400 9.27 2.47 -0.47
C PRO A 400 8.81 3.90 -0.14
N ALA A 401 9.75 4.84 -0.24
CA ALA A 401 9.56 6.27 0.04
C ALA A 401 8.93 7.03 -1.13
N TYR A 402 7.62 6.86 -1.30
CA TYR A 402 6.85 7.52 -2.37
C TYR A 402 6.59 9.01 -2.15
N LYS A 403 6.82 9.53 -0.93
CA LYS A 403 6.40 10.87 -0.52
C LYS A 403 7.54 11.89 -0.48
N ARG A 404 8.76 11.47 -0.86
CA ARG A 404 9.94 12.33 -0.90
C ARG A 404 10.97 11.82 -1.92
N ALA A 405 10.54 11.64 -3.17
CA ALA A 405 11.43 11.27 -4.26
C ALA A 405 12.11 12.53 -4.85
N PRO A 406 13.43 12.57 -5.01
CA PRO A 406 14.08 13.74 -5.58
C PRO A 406 13.81 13.81 -7.10
N VAL A 407 13.43 14.98 -7.60
CA VAL A 407 13.27 15.25 -9.03
C VAL A 407 13.82 16.62 -9.41
N ALA A 408 14.32 16.76 -10.63
CA ALA A 408 14.63 18.04 -11.24
C ALA A 408 13.53 18.44 -12.23
N ALA A 409 12.99 19.64 -12.04
CA ALA A 409 12.09 20.32 -12.97
C ALA A 409 12.91 21.32 -13.79
N PHE A 410 12.83 21.28 -15.12
CA PHE A 410 13.63 22.14 -16.01
C PHE A 410 12.90 22.49 -17.30
N SER A 411 13.21 23.66 -17.87
CA SER A 411 12.57 24.13 -19.11
C SER A 411 12.88 23.20 -20.30
N THR A 412 11.90 22.97 -21.18
CA THR A 412 12.09 22.22 -22.42
C THR A 412 12.77 23.10 -23.49
N GLY A 413 14.03 23.45 -23.27
CA GLY A 413 14.93 23.95 -24.32
C GLY A 413 15.76 22.79 -24.87
N ARG A 414 16.16 22.82 -26.15
CA ARG A 414 17.14 21.86 -26.67
C ARG A 414 18.41 21.96 -25.81
N VAL A 415 18.74 20.88 -25.10
CA VAL A 415 20.09 20.66 -24.53
C VAL A 415 21.09 20.64 -25.67
#